data_AF-S0KKG5-F1
#
_entry.id   AF-S0KKG5-F1
#
_cell.length_a   1.000
_cell.length_b   1.000
_cell.length_c   1.000
_cell.angle_alpha   90.00
_cell.angle_beta   90.00
_cell.angle_gamma   90.00
#
_symmetry.space_group_name_H-M   'P 1'
#
loop_
_entity.id
_entity.type
_entity.pdbx_description
1 polymer ?
#
loop_
_entity_poly.entity_id
_entity_poly.type
_entity_poly.pdbx_seq_one_letter_code
_entity_poly.pdbx_strand_id
1 'polypeptide(L)'
;MQLILGIITILLALAFYAFLIEPSRLKQRHYLIRKNKQRVLDISDAYDMFAHEGDVTIAHISDMHFSRWFKPRKMNKIIRSVMEMQPDIIVFTGDLIDDYKHWPKKQTDRLIEKLKRLKAPMGKVAVLGNHDYKHGGQYFVKEVLKEAGFTTLVNEEVFGSDAKISMNIVGIDDLSSGKPHYNFDSTLAEWHILLAHQPDQIEAITNLAQYDLVLSGHSHGGQIRLPHLYIKTEGAKRYTESLYLPTKNTILSVNTGIGMTMIPARFGVPPEIVYYHLSNKRQIFENFDGNFNFEKQITEEKNEVPTEEIQNDYNTPDRTTVPLTPINPEKTSDPVKKTEDKVNKVIDINLFRRRYKNKKII
;
A
#
# COMPACT_ATOMS: atom_id res chain seq x y z
N MET A 1 42.40 18.22 7.93
CA MET A 1 42.28 16.80 8.32
C MET A 1 40.90 16.48 8.93
N GLN A 2 40.45 17.19 9.98
CA GLN A 2 39.15 16.92 10.62
C GLN A 2 37.94 17.09 9.70
N LEU A 3 37.92 18.13 8.84
CA LEU A 3 36.85 18.32 7.85
C LEU A 3 36.74 17.15 6.86
N ILE A 4 37.88 16.69 6.34
CA ILE A 4 37.94 15.54 5.41
C ILE A 4 37.45 14.28 6.11
N LEU A 5 37.89 14.05 7.35
CA LEU A 5 37.44 12.91 8.15
C LEU A 5 35.93 12.96 8.42
N GLY A 6 35.37 14.15 8.67
CA GLY A 6 33.94 14.36 8.83
C GLY A 6 33.14 14.01 7.57
N ILE A 7 33.61 14.48 6.39
CA ILE A 7 32.96 14.17 5.10
C ILE A 7 32.99 12.66 4.83
N ILE A 8 34.14 12.01 5.02
CA ILE A 8 34.28 10.56 4.83
C ILE A 8 33.32 9.80 5.75
N THR A 9 33.23 10.22 7.01
CA THR A 9 32.33 9.59 7.99
C THR A 9 30.86 9.69 7.55
N ILE A 10 30.43 10.86 7.06
CA ILE A 10 29.07 11.05 6.55
C ILE A 10 28.81 10.18 5.32
N LEU A 11 29.74 10.13 4.36
CA LEU A 11 29.60 9.30 3.16
C LEU A 11 29.50 7.81 3.50
N LEU A 12 30.30 7.34 4.46
CA LEU A 12 30.23 5.96 4.95
C LEU A 12 28.89 5.69 5.65
N ALA A 13 28.38 6.63 6.45
CA ALA A 13 27.07 6.49 7.09
C ALA A 13 25.92 6.45 6.07
N LEU A 14 25.97 7.29 5.04
CA LEU A 14 24.99 7.28 3.94
C LEU A 14 25.06 5.98 3.14
N ALA A 15 26.26 5.48 2.84
CA ALA A 15 26.43 4.19 2.18
C ALA A 15 25.90 3.05 3.06
N PHE A 16 26.24 3.03 4.35
CA PHE A 16 25.71 2.04 5.29
C PHE A 16 24.17 2.06 5.33
N TYR A 17 23.58 3.25 5.41
CA TYR A 17 22.13 3.41 5.37
C TYR A 17 21.54 2.89 4.05
N ALA A 18 22.11 3.27 2.91
CA ALA A 18 21.58 2.94 1.59
C ALA A 18 21.68 1.46 1.24
N PHE A 19 22.74 0.77 1.67
CA PHE A 19 22.98 -0.64 1.33
C PHE A 19 22.35 -1.61 2.34
N LEU A 20 22.23 -1.22 3.62
CA LEU A 20 21.86 -2.16 4.68
C LEU A 20 20.55 -1.79 5.38
N ILE A 21 20.36 -0.52 5.72
CA ILE A 21 19.19 -0.08 6.50
C ILE A 21 17.98 0.03 5.57
N GLU A 22 18.00 0.94 4.60
CA GLU A 22 16.82 1.26 3.81
C GLU A 22 16.27 0.09 2.99
N PRO A 23 17.09 -0.76 2.33
CA PRO A 23 16.62 -1.99 1.67
C PRO A 23 15.96 -3.03 2.58
N SER A 24 15.99 -2.84 3.90
CA SER A 24 15.32 -3.69 4.89
C SER A 24 14.06 -3.06 5.48
N ARG A 25 13.84 -1.75 5.26
CA ARG A 25 12.71 -0.96 5.76
C ARG A 25 11.48 -1.10 4.88
N LEU A 26 10.92 -2.31 4.82
CA LEU A 26 9.62 -2.55 4.20
C LEU A 26 8.56 -1.62 4.82
N LYS A 27 8.01 -0.71 4.01
CA LYS A 27 6.90 0.18 4.38
C LYS A 27 5.58 -0.42 3.92
N GLN A 28 4.55 -0.21 4.73
CA GLN A 28 3.17 -0.47 4.33
C GLN A 28 2.51 0.88 4.03
N ARG A 29 1.72 0.93 2.97
CA ARG A 29 0.89 2.09 2.64
C ARG A 29 -0.55 1.65 2.51
N HIS A 30 -1.47 2.46 2.99
CA HIS A 30 -2.88 2.13 2.98
C HIS A 30 -3.67 3.26 2.34
N TYR A 31 -4.44 2.93 1.30
CA TYR A 31 -5.27 3.88 0.60
C TYR A 31 -6.73 3.44 0.65
N LEU A 32 -7.59 4.24 1.26
CA LEU A 32 -9.05 4.05 1.20
C LEU A 32 -9.58 4.76 -0.05
N ILE A 33 -10.17 3.97 -0.95
CA ILE A 33 -10.69 4.42 -2.24
C ILE A 33 -12.19 4.17 -2.27
N ARG A 34 -12.97 5.25 -2.30
CA ARG A 34 -14.44 5.19 -2.46
C ARG A 34 -14.84 5.33 -3.92
N LYS A 35 -15.94 4.69 -4.31
CA LYS A 35 -16.42 4.66 -5.70
C LYS A 35 -16.77 6.02 -6.30
N ASN A 36 -17.15 6.99 -5.47
CA ASN A 36 -17.40 8.37 -5.93
C ASN A 36 -16.11 9.09 -6.37
N LYS A 37 -14.92 8.53 -6.09
CA LYS A 37 -13.57 8.92 -6.56
C LYS A 37 -13.22 10.41 -6.43
N GLN A 38 -13.98 11.17 -5.66
CA GLN A 38 -13.67 12.59 -5.41
C GLN A 38 -12.39 12.72 -4.58
N ARG A 39 -12.09 11.71 -3.75
CA ARG A 39 -10.93 11.69 -2.84
C ARG A 39 -10.41 10.26 -2.66
N VAL A 40 -9.09 10.15 -2.53
CA VAL A 40 -8.41 8.96 -1.98
C VAL A 40 -7.83 9.39 -0.64
N LEU A 41 -8.08 8.62 0.42
CA LEU A 41 -7.45 8.88 1.71
C LEU A 41 -6.21 8.02 1.87
N ASP A 42 -5.07 8.65 2.15
CA ASP A 42 -3.91 7.96 2.72
C ASP A 42 -4.19 7.74 4.21
N ILE A 43 -4.49 6.50 4.58
CA ILE A 43 -4.79 6.08 5.94
C ILE A 43 -3.62 5.34 6.58
N SER A 44 -2.41 5.44 6.01
CA SER A 44 -1.24 4.67 6.49
C SER A 44 -0.92 4.88 7.97
N ASP A 45 -1.08 6.11 8.48
CA ASP A 45 -0.80 6.46 9.89
C ASP A 45 -2.04 6.37 10.81
N ALA A 46 -3.18 5.97 10.25
CA ALA A 46 -4.49 5.91 10.91
C ALA A 46 -5.31 4.66 10.52
N TYR A 47 -4.63 3.59 10.07
CA TYR A 47 -5.30 2.42 9.49
C TYR A 47 -6.34 1.83 10.44
N ASP A 48 -6.02 1.72 11.74
CA ASP A 48 -6.91 1.17 12.77
C ASP A 48 -8.26 1.90 12.85
N MET A 49 -8.30 3.20 12.54
CA MET A 49 -9.54 3.99 12.55
C MET A 49 -10.43 3.73 11.33
N PHE A 50 -9.84 3.27 10.23
CA PHE A 50 -10.52 3.05 8.95
C PHE A 50 -10.56 1.57 8.54
N ALA A 51 -10.13 0.66 9.41
CA ALA A 51 -9.99 -0.77 9.11
C ALA A 51 -11.30 -1.41 8.62
N HIS A 52 -12.45 -0.91 9.11
CA HIS A 52 -13.79 -1.41 8.76
C HIS A 52 -14.49 -0.57 7.67
N GLU A 53 -13.79 0.40 7.07
CA GLU A 53 -14.37 1.26 6.02
C GLU A 53 -14.31 0.64 4.62
N GLY A 54 -13.39 -0.30 4.39
CA GLY A 54 -13.25 -1.03 3.13
C GLY A 54 -14.13 -2.27 3.07
N ASP A 55 -14.78 -2.50 1.93
CA ASP A 55 -15.52 -3.72 1.62
C ASP A 55 -14.57 -4.82 1.13
N VAL A 56 -13.51 -4.42 0.41
CA VAL A 56 -12.46 -5.30 -0.11
C VAL A 56 -11.08 -4.68 0.06
N THR A 57 -10.10 -5.48 0.44
CA THR A 57 -8.69 -5.09 0.57
C THR A 57 -7.83 -5.81 -0.47
N ILE A 58 -7.16 -5.01 -1.30
CA ILE A 58 -6.17 -5.47 -2.30
C ILE A 58 -4.77 -5.27 -1.73
N ALA A 59 -3.98 -6.33 -1.60
CA ALA A 59 -2.55 -6.22 -1.34
C ALA A 59 -1.76 -6.20 -2.66
N HIS A 60 -1.04 -5.12 -2.90
CA HIS A 60 -0.21 -4.93 -4.09
C HIS A 60 1.27 -5.03 -3.77
N ILE A 61 1.88 -6.06 -4.35
CA ILE A 61 3.32 -6.30 -4.35
C ILE A 61 3.87 -6.11 -5.77
N SER A 62 5.13 -5.70 -5.90
CA SER A 62 5.78 -5.53 -7.21
C SER A 62 7.30 -5.63 -7.13
N ASP A 63 7.93 -5.85 -8.29
CA ASP A 63 9.37 -5.78 -8.54
C ASP A 63 10.20 -6.51 -7.47
N MET A 64 9.98 -7.82 -7.31
CA MET A 64 10.67 -8.63 -6.31
C MET A 64 12.15 -8.84 -6.65
N HIS A 65 12.49 -8.92 -7.94
CA HIS A 65 13.85 -9.13 -8.46
C HIS A 65 14.64 -10.20 -7.72
N PHE A 66 14.04 -11.38 -7.57
CA PHE A 66 14.73 -12.55 -7.05
C PHE A 66 15.99 -12.81 -7.90
N SER A 67 17.13 -12.81 -7.23
CA SER A 67 18.46 -12.90 -7.83
C SER A 67 19.44 -13.52 -6.83
N ARG A 68 20.71 -13.66 -7.19
CA ARG A 68 21.75 -14.11 -6.24
C ARG A 68 21.87 -13.20 -5.00
N TRP A 69 21.49 -11.93 -5.13
CA TRP A 69 21.60 -10.91 -4.09
C TRP A 69 20.35 -10.82 -3.20
N PHE A 70 19.18 -11.12 -3.76
CA PHE A 70 17.93 -11.14 -3.01
C PHE A 70 17.62 -12.55 -2.48
N LYS A 71 18.06 -12.83 -1.24
CA LYS A 71 17.88 -14.14 -0.62
C LYS A 71 16.41 -14.38 -0.23
N PRO A 72 15.84 -15.59 -0.45
CA PRO A 72 14.48 -15.96 -0.06
C PRO A 72 14.12 -15.75 1.43
N ARG A 73 15.09 -15.51 2.31
CA ARG A 73 14.83 -15.17 3.72
C ARG A 73 14.11 -13.82 3.88
N LYS A 74 14.34 -12.84 2.99
CA LYS A 74 13.61 -11.56 2.98
C LYS A 74 12.11 -11.75 2.72
N MET A 75 11.76 -12.84 2.02
CA MET A 75 10.37 -13.20 1.72
C MET A 75 9.51 -13.44 2.96
N ASN A 76 10.10 -13.90 4.07
CA ASN A 76 9.33 -14.13 5.30
C ASN A 76 8.73 -12.85 5.87
N LYS A 77 9.42 -11.70 5.74
CA LYS A 77 8.89 -10.41 6.23
C LYS A 77 7.71 -9.95 5.38
N ILE A 78 7.80 -10.13 4.06
CA ILE A 78 6.74 -9.81 3.10
C ILE A 78 5.52 -10.69 3.37
N ILE A 79 5.72 -12.01 3.43
CA ILE A 79 4.64 -12.96 3.75
C ILE A 79 3.98 -12.59 5.07
N ARG A 80 4.75 -12.31 6.12
CA ARG A 80 4.20 -11.92 7.42
C ARG A 80 3.34 -10.66 7.28
N SER A 81 3.90 -9.60 6.68
CA SER A 81 3.20 -8.32 6.45
C SER A 81 1.88 -8.51 5.68
N VAL A 82 1.90 -9.29 4.60
CA VAL A 82 0.69 -9.55 3.80
C VAL A 82 -0.32 -10.37 4.59
N MET A 83 0.13 -11.43 5.28
CA MET A 83 -0.77 -12.33 6.00
C MET A 83 -1.34 -11.72 7.30
N GLU A 84 -0.62 -10.82 7.96
CA GLU A 84 -1.13 -10.03 9.10
C GLU A 84 -2.28 -9.11 8.66
N MET A 85 -2.19 -8.55 7.46
CA MET A 85 -3.22 -7.68 6.89
C MET A 85 -4.43 -8.46 6.33
N GLN A 86 -4.32 -9.78 6.12
CA GLN A 86 -5.41 -10.63 5.64
C GLN A 86 -6.18 -10.07 4.42
N PRO A 87 -5.49 -9.72 3.32
CA PRO A 87 -6.16 -9.16 2.15
C PRO A 87 -7.10 -10.17 1.48
N ASP A 88 -8.15 -9.64 0.86
CA ASP A 88 -9.11 -10.43 0.09
C ASP A 88 -8.49 -10.92 -1.23
N ILE A 89 -7.65 -10.07 -1.84
CA ILE A 89 -6.94 -10.36 -3.09
C ILE A 89 -5.48 -9.89 -3.01
N ILE A 90 -4.58 -10.64 -3.64
CA ILE A 90 -3.18 -10.23 -3.83
C ILE A 90 -2.93 -10.00 -5.31
N VAL A 91 -2.38 -8.83 -5.64
CA VAL A 91 -1.95 -8.48 -7.00
C VAL A 91 -0.45 -8.31 -7.07
N PHE A 92 0.17 -8.86 -8.10
CA PHE A 92 1.60 -8.78 -8.34
C PHE A 92 1.91 -8.22 -9.73
N THR A 93 2.47 -7.02 -9.79
CA THR A 93 2.61 -6.28 -11.07
C THR A 93 3.95 -6.51 -11.78
N GLY A 94 4.54 -7.70 -11.65
CA GLY A 94 5.67 -8.13 -12.46
C GLY A 94 7.05 -8.04 -11.79
N ASP A 95 8.06 -8.47 -12.54
CA ASP A 95 9.47 -8.56 -12.16
C ASP A 95 9.70 -9.45 -10.94
N LEU A 96 9.30 -10.72 -11.07
CA LEU A 96 9.57 -11.75 -10.07
C LEU A 96 11.07 -12.00 -9.94
N ILE A 97 11.75 -12.17 -11.07
CA ILE A 97 13.18 -12.46 -11.14
C ILE A 97 13.90 -11.36 -11.88
N ASP A 98 15.16 -11.12 -11.53
CA ASP A 98 15.96 -10.08 -12.18
C ASP A 98 16.46 -10.51 -13.57
N ASP A 99 16.89 -11.76 -13.69
CA ASP A 99 17.38 -12.36 -14.93
C ASP A 99 17.36 -13.89 -14.80
N TYR A 100 16.59 -14.56 -15.66
CA TYR A 100 16.49 -16.01 -15.68
C TYR A 100 17.81 -16.73 -15.91
N LYS A 101 18.69 -16.21 -16.77
CA LYS A 101 20.00 -16.81 -17.06
C LYS A 101 20.86 -16.90 -15.81
N HIS A 102 20.69 -15.97 -14.88
CA HIS A 102 21.44 -15.89 -13.63
C HIS A 102 20.68 -16.43 -12.41
N TRP A 103 19.45 -16.93 -12.60
CA TRP A 103 18.66 -17.52 -11.53
C TRP A 103 19.27 -18.86 -11.06
N PRO A 104 19.58 -19.02 -9.76
CA PRO A 104 20.03 -20.29 -9.22
C PRO A 104 18.87 -21.30 -9.14
N LYS A 105 18.66 -22.09 -10.19
CA LYS A 105 17.56 -23.07 -10.34
C LYS A 105 17.28 -23.95 -9.11
N LYS A 106 18.30 -24.31 -8.34
CA LYS A 106 18.17 -25.03 -7.05
C LYS A 106 17.36 -24.28 -5.96
N GLN A 107 17.04 -23.01 -6.17
CA GLN A 107 16.22 -22.20 -5.26
C GLN A 107 14.75 -22.11 -5.71
N THR A 108 14.39 -22.65 -6.87
CA THR A 108 13.04 -22.55 -7.44
C THR A 108 11.98 -23.14 -6.52
N ASP A 109 12.15 -24.36 -6.03
CA ASP A 109 11.15 -25.02 -5.17
C ASP A 109 10.91 -24.21 -3.89
N ARG A 110 12.00 -23.72 -3.29
CA ARG A 110 11.93 -22.85 -2.11
C ARG A 110 11.23 -21.52 -2.40
N LEU A 111 11.37 -20.97 -3.60
CA LEU A 111 10.65 -19.76 -4.01
C LEU A 111 9.15 -20.05 -4.12
N ILE A 112 8.79 -21.14 -4.81
CA ILE A 112 7.39 -21.59 -4.96
C ILE A 112 6.77 -21.82 -3.58
N GLU A 113 7.43 -22.56 -2.69
CA GLU A 113 6.95 -22.81 -1.31
C GLU A 113 6.69 -21.51 -0.54
N LYS A 114 7.53 -20.49 -0.73
CA LYS A 114 7.33 -19.19 -0.07
C LYS A 114 6.14 -18.44 -0.67
N LEU A 115 6.00 -18.42 -2.00
CA LEU A 115 4.87 -17.78 -2.67
C LEU A 115 3.53 -18.48 -2.36
N LYS A 116 3.52 -19.81 -2.18
CA LYS A 116 2.33 -20.59 -1.74
C LYS A 116 1.79 -20.15 -0.37
N ARG A 117 2.64 -19.55 0.48
CA ARG A 117 2.23 -19.07 1.82
C ARG A 117 1.44 -17.76 1.76
N LEU A 118 1.50 -17.04 0.65
CA LEU A 118 0.60 -15.92 0.38
C LEU A 118 -0.78 -16.50 0.05
N LYS A 119 -1.77 -16.17 0.87
CA LYS A 119 -3.15 -16.64 0.73
C LYS A 119 -4.08 -15.43 0.75
N ALA A 120 -5.06 -15.45 -0.16
CA ALA A 120 -6.10 -14.45 -0.25
C ALA A 120 -7.39 -15.16 -0.73
N PRO A 121 -8.54 -15.01 -0.06
CA PRO A 121 -9.78 -15.71 -0.40
C PRO A 121 -10.26 -15.54 -1.85
N MET A 122 -10.14 -14.34 -2.41
CA MET A 122 -10.51 -14.04 -3.80
C MET A 122 -9.39 -14.39 -4.81
N GLY A 123 -8.27 -14.94 -4.33
CA GLY A 123 -7.19 -15.43 -5.16
C GLY A 123 -6.05 -14.43 -5.36
N LYS A 124 -5.16 -14.78 -6.28
CA LYS A 124 -3.91 -14.05 -6.52
C LYS A 124 -3.74 -13.85 -8.01
N VAL A 125 -3.50 -12.61 -8.42
CA VAL A 125 -3.41 -12.22 -9.83
C VAL A 125 -2.05 -11.58 -10.08
N ALA A 126 -1.45 -11.86 -11.23
CA ALA A 126 -0.17 -11.28 -11.61
C ALA A 126 -0.14 -10.86 -13.07
N VAL A 127 0.70 -9.88 -13.39
CA VAL A 127 1.19 -9.62 -14.75
C VAL A 127 2.71 -9.84 -14.77
N LEU A 128 3.29 -9.94 -15.97
CA LEU A 128 4.74 -10.07 -16.14
C LEU A 128 5.38 -8.70 -16.27
N GLY A 129 6.61 -8.57 -15.76
CA GLY A 129 7.45 -7.40 -15.99
C GLY A 129 8.53 -7.63 -17.03
N ASN A 130 9.28 -6.58 -17.38
CA ASN A 130 10.27 -6.66 -18.45
C ASN A 130 11.49 -7.52 -18.08
N HIS A 131 11.86 -7.63 -16.80
CA HIS A 131 12.91 -8.54 -16.37
C HIS A 131 12.49 -10.00 -16.44
N ASP A 132 11.19 -10.29 -16.25
CA ASP A 132 10.67 -11.65 -16.37
C ASP A 132 10.88 -12.22 -17.79
N TYR A 133 10.87 -11.38 -18.83
CA TYR A 133 11.12 -11.78 -20.22
C TYR A 133 12.59 -12.05 -20.57
N LYS A 134 13.54 -11.58 -19.75
CA LYS A 134 14.97 -11.70 -20.09
C LYS A 134 15.38 -13.15 -20.25
N HIS A 135 16.05 -13.43 -21.36
CA HIS A 135 16.53 -14.77 -21.70
C HIS A 135 15.44 -15.85 -21.72
N GLY A 136 14.21 -15.49 -22.11
CA GLY A 136 13.10 -16.44 -22.18
C GLY A 136 12.52 -16.79 -20.81
N GLY A 137 12.78 -15.97 -19.78
CA GLY A 137 12.36 -16.21 -18.41
C GLY A 137 10.85 -16.26 -18.19
N GLN A 138 10.04 -15.71 -19.11
CA GLN A 138 8.60 -15.56 -18.92
C GLN A 138 7.91 -16.91 -18.76
N TYR A 139 8.38 -17.96 -19.45
CA TYR A 139 7.82 -19.30 -19.32
C TYR A 139 8.10 -19.87 -17.93
N PHE A 140 9.32 -19.65 -17.42
CA PHE A 140 9.70 -20.05 -16.08
C PHE A 140 8.91 -19.27 -15.02
N VAL A 141 8.78 -17.95 -15.17
CA VAL A 141 8.05 -17.10 -14.22
C VAL A 141 6.57 -17.46 -14.18
N LYS A 142 5.92 -17.65 -15.34
CA LYS A 142 4.53 -18.11 -15.41
C LYS A 142 4.35 -19.45 -14.69
N GLU A 143 5.27 -20.40 -14.86
CA GLU A 143 5.18 -21.69 -14.18
C GLU A 143 5.36 -21.56 -12.66
N VAL A 144 6.33 -20.76 -12.20
CA VAL A 144 6.52 -20.49 -10.77
C VAL A 144 5.28 -19.83 -10.15
N LEU A 145 4.68 -18.86 -10.85
CA LEU A 145 3.48 -18.15 -10.40
C LEU A 145 2.27 -19.10 -10.37
N LYS A 146 2.07 -19.90 -11.42
CA LYS A 146 1.02 -20.91 -11.50
C LYS A 146 1.13 -21.93 -10.38
N GLU A 147 2.31 -22.52 -10.19
CA GLU A 147 2.58 -23.46 -9.10
C GLU A 147 2.34 -22.81 -7.74
N ALA A 148 2.67 -21.53 -7.58
CA ALA A 148 2.37 -20.79 -6.38
C ALA A 148 0.88 -20.45 -6.19
N GLY A 149 0.01 -20.71 -7.17
CA GLY A 149 -1.43 -20.42 -7.14
C GLY A 149 -1.79 -18.99 -7.54
N PHE A 150 -0.98 -18.35 -8.39
CA PHE A 150 -1.34 -17.09 -9.05
C PHE A 150 -1.94 -17.36 -10.44
N THR A 151 -2.93 -16.56 -10.80
CA THR A 151 -3.40 -16.41 -12.19
C THR A 151 -2.57 -15.32 -12.85
N THR A 152 -1.73 -15.69 -13.82
CA THR A 152 -0.95 -14.72 -14.60
C THR A 152 -1.73 -14.29 -15.83
N LEU A 153 -2.03 -13.00 -15.93
CA LEU A 153 -2.74 -12.38 -17.05
C LEU A 153 -1.73 -11.82 -18.07
N VAL A 154 -1.90 -12.18 -19.34
CA VAL A 154 -1.12 -11.63 -20.45
C VAL A 154 -2.08 -11.21 -21.56
N ASN A 155 -2.50 -9.94 -21.55
CA ASN A 155 -3.61 -9.43 -22.36
C ASN A 155 -4.92 -10.21 -22.11
N GLU A 156 -5.14 -10.54 -20.85
CA GLU A 156 -6.28 -11.35 -20.39
C GLU A 156 -6.99 -10.62 -19.27
N GLU A 157 -8.23 -11.01 -19.03
CA GLU A 157 -9.03 -10.48 -17.94
C GLU A 157 -9.65 -11.60 -17.12
N VAL A 158 -9.94 -11.30 -15.87
CA VAL A 158 -10.60 -12.19 -14.92
C VAL A 158 -11.66 -11.40 -14.19
N PHE A 159 -12.87 -11.94 -14.21
CA PHE A 159 -13.99 -11.44 -13.43
C PHE A 159 -14.11 -12.23 -12.12
N GLY A 160 -14.33 -11.52 -11.03
CA GLY A 160 -14.65 -12.08 -9.72
C GLY A 160 -15.83 -11.34 -9.10
N SER A 161 -16.73 -12.07 -8.45
CA SER A 161 -17.81 -11.46 -7.67
C SER A 161 -18.10 -12.27 -6.42
N ASP A 162 -18.52 -11.57 -5.37
CA ASP A 162 -19.12 -12.15 -4.17
C ASP A 162 -20.33 -11.30 -3.74
N ALA A 163 -20.87 -11.56 -2.54
CA ALA A 163 -22.01 -10.82 -2.02
C ALA A 163 -21.73 -9.34 -1.73
N LYS A 164 -20.45 -8.92 -1.67
CA LYS A 164 -20.02 -7.57 -1.29
C LYS A 164 -19.59 -6.73 -2.49
N ILE A 165 -19.03 -7.36 -3.51
CA ILE A 165 -18.41 -6.66 -4.64
C ILE A 165 -18.47 -7.48 -5.93
N SER A 166 -18.44 -6.81 -7.07
CA SER A 166 -18.00 -7.41 -8.34
C SER A 166 -16.85 -6.63 -8.96
N MET A 167 -15.91 -7.34 -9.58
CA MET A 167 -14.70 -6.76 -10.10
C MET A 167 -14.24 -7.45 -11.37
N ASN A 168 -13.85 -6.66 -12.37
CA ASN A 168 -13.05 -7.11 -13.50
C ASN A 168 -11.60 -6.66 -13.30
N ILE A 169 -10.65 -7.58 -13.46
CA ILE A 169 -9.22 -7.30 -13.43
C ILE A 169 -8.63 -7.64 -14.79
N VAL A 170 -8.14 -6.63 -15.46
CA VAL A 170 -7.46 -6.73 -16.76
C VAL A 170 -5.96 -6.70 -16.52
N GLY A 171 -5.21 -7.60 -17.14
CA GLY A 171 -3.75 -7.57 -17.14
C GLY A 171 -3.21 -7.40 -18.55
N ILE A 172 -2.46 -6.33 -18.78
CA ILE A 172 -1.80 -6.08 -20.07
C ILE A 172 -0.37 -6.59 -20.06
N ASP A 173 0.09 -7.05 -21.23
CA ASP A 173 1.46 -7.50 -21.40
C ASP A 173 2.47 -6.32 -21.29
N ASP A 174 3.73 -6.63 -20.99
CA ASP A 174 4.78 -5.62 -20.78
C ASP A 174 5.02 -4.78 -22.04
N LEU A 175 5.11 -3.46 -21.88
CA LEU A 175 5.31 -2.51 -22.98
C LEU A 175 6.60 -2.75 -23.78
N SER A 176 7.69 -3.11 -23.10
CA SER A 176 9.03 -3.17 -23.70
C SER A 176 9.41 -4.55 -24.23
N SER A 177 8.87 -5.60 -23.62
CA SER A 177 9.30 -6.99 -23.84
C SER A 177 8.18 -7.88 -24.38
N GLY A 178 6.93 -7.44 -24.22
CA GLY A 178 5.73 -8.15 -24.65
C GLY A 178 5.10 -7.57 -25.91
N LYS A 179 3.83 -7.91 -26.11
CA LYS A 179 2.97 -7.36 -27.17
C LYS A 179 1.64 -6.92 -26.56
N PRO A 180 1.58 -5.73 -25.96
CA PRO A 180 0.39 -5.31 -25.25
C PRO A 180 -0.81 -5.10 -26.17
N HIS A 181 -1.96 -5.53 -25.68
CA HIS A 181 -3.27 -5.26 -26.25
C HIS A 181 -4.03 -4.34 -25.30
N TYR A 182 -4.65 -3.28 -25.83
CA TYR A 182 -5.26 -2.22 -25.00
C TYR A 182 -6.79 -2.21 -25.05
N ASN A 183 -7.39 -2.96 -25.97
CA ASN A 183 -8.83 -2.97 -26.16
C ASN A 183 -9.43 -4.15 -25.40
N PHE A 184 -10.18 -3.84 -24.34
CA PHE A 184 -10.96 -4.82 -23.59
C PHE A 184 -12.41 -4.37 -23.58
N ASP A 185 -13.31 -5.34 -23.67
CA ASP A 185 -14.74 -5.08 -23.67
C ASP A 185 -15.18 -4.52 -22.32
N SER A 186 -16.20 -3.67 -22.35
CA SER A 186 -16.80 -3.16 -21.12
C SER A 186 -17.57 -4.26 -20.42
N THR A 187 -17.39 -4.37 -19.11
CA THR A 187 -18.15 -5.31 -18.27
C THR A 187 -19.16 -4.57 -17.40
N LEU A 188 -20.10 -5.32 -16.81
CA LEU A 188 -21.04 -4.79 -15.81
C LEU A 188 -20.48 -4.86 -14.38
N ALA A 189 -19.20 -5.20 -14.21
CA ALA A 189 -18.57 -5.28 -12.91
C ALA A 189 -18.60 -3.92 -12.21
N GLU A 190 -18.75 -3.93 -10.89
CA GLU A 190 -18.72 -2.70 -10.12
C GLU A 190 -17.34 -2.07 -10.21
N TRP A 191 -16.26 -2.81 -10.01
CA TRP A 191 -14.88 -2.31 -10.07
C TRP A 191 -14.13 -2.81 -11.30
N HIS A 192 -13.47 -1.90 -12.01
CA HIS A 192 -12.60 -2.18 -13.13
C HIS A 192 -11.16 -1.83 -12.76
N ILE A 193 -10.31 -2.85 -12.65
CA ILE A 193 -8.90 -2.71 -12.29
C ILE A 193 -8.03 -3.11 -13.48
N LEU A 194 -7.03 -2.28 -13.77
CA LEU A 194 -6.01 -2.58 -14.77
C LEU A 194 -4.68 -2.83 -14.08
N LEU A 195 -4.02 -3.94 -14.43
CA LEU A 195 -2.67 -4.27 -14.03
C LEU A 195 -1.75 -4.06 -15.23
N ALA A 196 -0.71 -3.25 -15.06
CA ALA A 196 0.31 -3.00 -16.06
C ALA A 196 1.67 -2.94 -15.35
N HIS A 197 2.72 -3.54 -15.90
CA HIS A 197 4.03 -3.44 -15.24
C HIS A 197 4.59 -2.01 -15.33
N GLN A 198 4.62 -1.43 -16.53
CA GLN A 198 5.17 -0.10 -16.78
C GLN A 198 4.08 0.98 -16.68
N PRO A 199 4.21 1.97 -15.79
CA PRO A 199 3.15 2.95 -15.60
C PRO A 199 2.93 3.88 -16.79
N ASP A 200 3.97 4.22 -17.57
CA ASP A 200 3.81 5.13 -18.72
C ASP A 200 3.00 4.49 -19.87
N GLN A 201 2.80 3.17 -19.83
CA GLN A 201 2.02 2.41 -20.81
C GLN A 201 0.54 2.85 -20.89
N ILE A 202 0.01 3.45 -19.81
CA ILE A 202 -1.38 3.92 -19.78
C ILE A 202 -1.69 5.00 -20.83
N GLU A 203 -0.67 5.72 -21.31
CA GLU A 203 -0.81 6.78 -22.29
C GLU A 203 -1.25 6.24 -23.67
N ALA A 204 -1.06 4.94 -23.91
CA ALA A 204 -1.52 4.27 -25.13
C ALA A 204 -2.99 3.78 -25.05
N ILE A 205 -3.64 3.88 -23.90
CA ILE A 205 -4.98 3.34 -23.65
C ILE A 205 -6.02 4.44 -23.91
N THR A 206 -6.78 4.32 -25.00
CA THR A 206 -7.76 5.33 -25.42
C THR A 206 -8.97 5.42 -24.50
N ASN A 207 -9.44 4.28 -23.99
CA ASN A 207 -10.60 4.15 -23.09
C ASN A 207 -10.18 4.05 -21.61
N LEU A 208 -9.05 4.64 -21.22
CA LEU A 208 -8.50 4.56 -19.86
C LEU A 208 -9.53 4.91 -18.76
N ALA A 209 -10.46 5.83 -19.05
CA ALA A 209 -11.53 6.25 -18.14
C ALA A 209 -12.50 5.13 -17.71
N GLN A 210 -12.49 3.97 -18.39
CA GLN A 210 -13.28 2.80 -18.00
C GLN A 210 -12.74 2.11 -16.74
N TYR A 211 -11.47 2.31 -16.41
CA TYR A 211 -10.82 1.72 -15.25
C TYR A 211 -10.90 2.67 -14.05
N ASP A 212 -11.25 2.12 -12.89
CA ASP A 212 -11.26 2.83 -11.63
C ASP A 212 -9.85 3.00 -11.07
N LEU A 213 -9.07 1.93 -11.16
CA LEU A 213 -7.76 1.81 -10.55
C LEU A 213 -6.80 1.10 -11.52
N VAL A 214 -5.66 1.73 -11.77
CA VAL A 214 -4.54 1.15 -12.49
C VAL A 214 -3.41 0.90 -11.51
N LEU A 215 -2.88 -0.31 -11.47
CA LEU A 215 -1.81 -0.72 -10.58
C LEU A 215 -0.58 -1.09 -11.40
N SER A 216 0.56 -0.50 -11.05
CA SER A 216 1.82 -0.73 -11.73
C SER A 216 3.05 -0.72 -10.84
N GLY A 217 4.17 -1.21 -11.36
CA GLY A 217 5.48 -1.28 -10.69
C GLY A 217 6.56 -0.55 -11.48
N HIS A 218 7.68 -1.24 -11.73
CA HIS A 218 8.77 -0.91 -12.68
C HIS A 218 9.65 0.27 -12.30
N SER A 219 9.08 1.33 -11.71
CA SER A 219 9.80 2.57 -11.50
C SER A 219 10.93 2.47 -10.46
N HIS A 220 10.78 1.58 -9.47
CA HIS A 220 11.57 1.58 -8.24
C HIS A 220 11.62 2.94 -7.50
N GLY A 221 10.80 3.91 -7.90
CA GLY A 221 10.92 5.33 -7.52
C GLY A 221 12.29 5.94 -7.85
N GLY A 222 13.05 5.35 -8.78
CA GLY A 222 14.44 5.69 -9.09
C GLY A 222 15.51 4.98 -8.24
N GLN A 223 15.10 4.15 -7.26
CA GLN A 223 15.92 3.35 -6.34
C GLN A 223 16.88 4.14 -5.43
N ILE A 224 17.70 5.01 -6.00
CA ILE A 224 18.57 5.99 -5.30
C ILE A 224 18.06 7.39 -5.63
N ARG A 225 17.39 8.01 -4.67
CA ARG A 225 16.70 9.28 -4.85
C ARG A 225 17.16 10.33 -3.86
N LEU A 226 17.83 11.34 -4.39
CA LEU A 226 18.15 12.57 -3.66
C LEU A 226 17.05 13.61 -3.89
N PRO A 227 16.90 14.59 -2.98
CA PRO A 227 16.02 15.73 -3.22
C PRO A 227 16.32 16.36 -4.58
N HIS A 228 15.31 16.42 -5.46
CA HIS A 228 15.37 16.98 -6.81
C HIS A 228 16.17 16.19 -7.87
N LEU A 229 16.94 15.17 -7.49
CA LEU A 229 17.84 14.45 -8.40
C LEU A 229 17.71 12.93 -8.23
N TYR A 230 17.28 12.26 -9.28
CA TYR A 230 17.27 10.80 -9.39
C TYR A 230 17.13 10.36 -10.84
N ILE A 231 17.56 9.13 -11.13
CA ILE A 231 17.43 8.52 -12.45
C ILE A 231 16.03 7.94 -12.58
N LYS A 232 15.38 8.19 -13.73
CA LYS A 232 14.08 7.62 -14.05
C LYS A 232 14.26 6.44 -15.01
N THR A 233 13.46 5.40 -14.81
CA THR A 233 13.42 4.21 -15.66
C THR A 233 12.63 4.49 -16.94
N GLU A 234 13.08 3.97 -18.08
CA GLU A 234 12.28 3.98 -19.32
C GLU A 234 10.96 3.26 -19.07
N GLY A 235 9.81 3.81 -19.52
CA GLY A 235 8.50 3.26 -19.17
C GLY A 235 7.96 3.70 -17.79
N ALA A 236 8.75 4.49 -17.03
CA ALA A 236 8.34 5.15 -15.80
C ALA A 236 8.97 6.54 -15.67
N LYS A 237 8.96 7.32 -16.76
CA LYS A 237 9.48 8.70 -16.79
C LYS A 237 8.45 9.70 -16.31
N ARG A 238 7.17 9.48 -16.62
CA ARG A 238 6.09 10.40 -16.24
C ARG A 238 5.57 10.07 -14.84
N TYR A 239 5.40 8.79 -14.55
CA TYR A 239 4.84 8.30 -13.31
C TYR A 239 5.87 7.43 -12.57
N THR A 240 6.26 7.82 -11.37
CA THR A 240 7.41 7.21 -10.67
C THR A 240 7.10 6.63 -9.29
N GLU A 241 6.07 7.12 -8.60
CA GLU A 241 5.68 6.60 -7.29
C GLU A 241 4.26 7.03 -6.91
N SER A 242 3.65 6.31 -5.98
CA SER A 242 2.40 6.73 -5.31
C SER A 242 1.25 6.91 -6.30
N LEU A 243 0.34 7.87 -6.05
CA LEU A 243 -0.92 8.02 -6.76
C LEU A 243 -0.90 9.17 -7.76
N TYR A 244 -1.56 8.94 -8.90
CA TYR A 244 -1.83 9.91 -9.94
C TYR A 244 -3.30 9.82 -10.38
N LEU A 245 -3.80 10.90 -10.98
CA LEU A 245 -5.17 10.98 -11.50
C LEU A 245 -5.11 11.32 -13.00
N PRO A 246 -4.76 10.35 -13.88
CA PRO A 246 -4.68 10.56 -15.33
C PRO A 246 -6.01 10.98 -15.96
N THR A 247 -7.13 10.49 -15.43
CA THR A 247 -8.49 10.91 -15.83
C THR A 247 -9.32 11.24 -14.60
N LYS A 248 -10.47 11.91 -14.75
CA LYS A 248 -11.37 12.21 -13.62
C LYS A 248 -11.83 10.94 -12.86
N ASN A 249 -11.83 9.80 -13.53
CA ASN A 249 -12.38 8.54 -13.02
C ASN A 249 -11.30 7.48 -12.80
N THR A 250 -10.03 7.74 -13.07
CA THR A 250 -9.00 6.69 -13.04
C THR A 250 -7.87 7.12 -12.14
N ILE A 251 -7.64 6.35 -11.08
CA ILE A 251 -6.46 6.48 -10.23
C ILE A 251 -5.38 5.56 -10.79
N LEU A 252 -4.18 6.07 -11.04
CA LEU A 252 -2.99 5.26 -11.26
C LEU A 252 -2.20 5.19 -9.95
N SER A 253 -1.82 3.98 -9.54
CA SER A 253 -0.91 3.77 -8.41
C SER A 253 0.35 3.07 -8.86
N VAL A 254 1.49 3.72 -8.65
CA VAL A 254 2.82 3.23 -9.00
C VAL A 254 3.55 2.77 -7.74
N ASN A 255 3.72 1.46 -7.61
CA ASN A 255 4.49 0.81 -6.56
C ASN A 255 5.99 0.94 -6.85
N THR A 256 6.76 1.29 -5.83
CA THR A 256 8.22 1.45 -5.92
C THR A 256 8.99 0.15 -5.69
N GLY A 257 8.29 -0.98 -5.64
CA GLY A 257 8.86 -2.32 -5.67
C GLY A 257 9.48 -2.76 -4.34
N ILE A 258 9.72 -4.06 -4.23
CA ILE A 258 10.31 -4.65 -3.03
C ILE A 258 11.82 -4.92 -3.20
N GLY A 259 12.19 -5.38 -4.38
CA GLY A 259 13.54 -5.77 -4.78
C GLY A 259 14.41 -4.58 -5.19
N MET A 260 15.54 -4.90 -5.80
CA MET A 260 16.50 -3.92 -6.32
C MET A 260 17.11 -4.47 -7.62
N THR A 261 17.44 -3.58 -8.53
CA THR A 261 18.15 -3.90 -9.78
C THR A 261 19.52 -3.23 -9.79
N MET A 262 20.46 -3.75 -10.58
CA MET A 262 21.81 -3.22 -10.83
C MET A 262 22.70 -3.02 -9.58
N ILE A 263 22.34 -2.10 -8.69
CA ILE A 263 23.01 -1.79 -7.44
C ILE A 263 22.13 -2.26 -6.28
N PRO A 264 22.63 -3.09 -5.34
CA PRO A 264 21.84 -3.60 -4.21
C PRO A 264 21.72 -2.54 -3.08
N ALA A 265 21.27 -1.34 -3.42
CA ALA A 265 21.07 -0.23 -2.49
C ALA A 265 19.77 0.52 -2.81
N ARG A 266 19.16 1.12 -1.79
CA ARG A 266 18.03 2.06 -1.91
C ARG A 266 18.34 3.31 -1.09
N PHE A 267 18.02 4.48 -1.62
CA PHE A 267 18.15 5.75 -0.89
C PHE A 267 16.92 6.62 -1.11
N GLY A 268 16.22 7.03 -0.06
CA GLY A 268 15.02 7.87 -0.14
C GLY A 268 13.77 7.16 -0.69
N VAL A 269 13.87 5.89 -1.06
CA VAL A 269 12.78 5.08 -1.64
C VAL A 269 12.79 3.67 -1.03
N PRO A 270 12.32 3.52 0.22
CA PRO A 270 12.29 2.22 0.88
C PRO A 270 11.37 1.24 0.12
N PRO A 271 11.63 -0.08 0.20
CA PRO A 271 10.73 -1.10 -0.31
C PRO A 271 9.31 -0.94 0.26
N GLU A 272 8.28 -1.24 -0.50
CA GLU A 272 6.90 -1.10 -0.02
C GLU A 272 5.93 -2.21 -0.43
N ILE A 273 4.86 -2.34 0.35
CA ILE A 273 3.62 -3.02 0.01
C ILE A 273 2.52 -1.98 0.11
N VAL A 274 1.65 -1.92 -0.89
CA VAL A 274 0.53 -0.98 -0.90
C VAL A 274 -0.76 -1.77 -0.75
N TYR A 275 -1.61 -1.34 0.16
CA TYR A 275 -2.94 -1.88 0.38
C TYR A 275 -3.98 -0.88 -0.09
N TYR A 276 -4.94 -1.34 -0.89
CA TYR A 276 -6.08 -0.54 -1.33
C TYR A 276 -7.35 -1.10 -0.70
N HIS A 277 -7.98 -0.28 0.13
CA HIS A 277 -9.26 -0.58 0.76
C HIS A 277 -10.35 0.03 -0.12
N LEU A 278 -11.02 -0.78 -0.90
CA LEU A 278 -12.08 -0.37 -1.81
C LEU A 278 -13.41 -0.32 -1.07
N SER A 279 -14.19 0.73 -1.29
CA SER A 279 -15.48 0.91 -0.64
C SER A 279 -16.54 1.39 -1.61
N ASN A 280 -17.68 0.70 -1.62
CA ASN A 280 -18.89 1.07 -2.37
C ASN A 280 -19.71 2.14 -1.63
N LYS A 281 -19.35 2.48 -0.38
CA LYS A 281 -20.01 3.56 0.38
C LYS A 281 -19.95 4.87 -0.42
N ARG A 282 -21.13 5.46 -0.66
CA ARG A 282 -21.29 6.71 -1.43
C ARG A 282 -21.07 7.97 -0.60
N GLN A 283 -20.94 7.87 0.72
CA GLN A 283 -20.74 9.01 1.60
C GLN A 283 -19.52 9.82 1.10
N ILE A 284 -19.80 11.06 0.69
CA ILE A 284 -18.79 12.08 0.49
C ILE A 284 -18.13 12.25 1.85
N PHE A 285 -16.79 12.24 1.93
CA PHE A 285 -16.12 12.71 3.14
C PHE A 285 -16.66 14.12 3.37
N GLU A 286 -17.54 14.31 4.35
CA GLU A 286 -18.26 15.57 4.53
C GLU A 286 -17.29 16.74 4.33
N ASN A 287 -17.68 17.69 3.49
CA ASN A 287 -16.92 18.92 3.36
C ASN A 287 -16.88 19.55 4.74
N PHE A 288 -15.73 19.49 5.39
CA PHE A 288 -15.51 20.15 6.66
C PHE A 288 -15.30 21.64 6.37
N ASP A 289 -16.39 22.32 6.01
CA ASP A 289 -16.44 23.77 5.75
C ASP A 289 -16.83 24.57 7.02
N GLY A 290 -16.93 23.91 8.17
CA GLY A 290 -17.20 24.54 9.46
C GLY A 290 -15.94 24.64 10.31
N ASN A 291 -15.67 25.83 10.87
CA ASN A 291 -14.77 25.95 12.02
C ASN A 291 -15.16 24.88 13.05
N PHE A 292 -14.22 23.99 13.35
CA PHE A 292 -14.39 22.89 14.30
C PHE A 292 -14.75 23.48 15.67
N ASN A 293 -16.03 23.43 16.05
CA ASN A 293 -16.50 23.97 17.32
C ASN A 293 -16.47 22.87 18.39
N PHE A 294 -15.33 22.77 19.07
CA PHE A 294 -15.07 21.84 20.16
C PHE A 294 -16.13 21.86 21.27
N GLU A 295 -16.74 23.02 21.56
CA GLU A 295 -17.71 23.14 22.65
C GLU A 295 -19.03 22.43 22.34
N LYS A 296 -19.41 22.34 21.06
CA LYS A 296 -20.67 21.68 20.67
C LYS A 296 -20.60 20.16 20.89
N GLN A 297 -19.46 19.53 20.58
CA GLN A 297 -19.24 18.09 20.78
C GLN A 297 -19.19 17.70 22.26
N ILE A 298 -18.57 18.52 23.11
CA ILE A 298 -18.54 18.29 24.57
C ILE A 298 -19.94 18.38 25.18
N THR A 299 -20.80 19.22 24.61
CA THR A 299 -22.17 19.41 25.11
C THR A 299 -23.11 18.28 24.67
N GLU A 300 -22.92 17.74 23.46
CA GLU A 300 -23.69 16.60 22.94
C GLU A 300 -23.33 15.30 23.67
N GLU A 301 -22.04 15.03 23.97
CA GLU A 301 -21.63 13.85 24.75
C GLU A 301 -22.13 13.87 26.21
N LYS A 302 -22.28 15.04 26.83
CA LYS A 302 -22.81 15.14 28.20
C LYS A 302 -24.32 14.90 28.29
N ASN A 303 -25.06 15.08 27.19
CA ASN A 303 -26.51 14.95 27.16
C ASN A 303 -26.97 13.54 26.74
N GLU A 304 -26.06 12.66 26.31
CA GLU A 304 -26.39 11.29 25.87
C GLU A 304 -26.10 10.20 26.92
N VAL A 305 -25.72 10.55 28.15
CA VAL A 305 -25.66 9.56 29.26
C VAL A 305 -27.02 9.51 29.95
N PRO A 306 -27.79 8.41 29.86
CA PRO A 306 -29.02 8.25 30.62
C PRO A 306 -28.67 8.15 32.11
N THR A 307 -29.33 8.96 32.92
CA THR A 307 -29.34 8.83 34.38
C THR A 307 -30.21 7.63 34.75
N GLU A 308 -29.60 6.46 34.94
CA GLU A 308 -30.28 5.35 35.63
C GLU A 308 -30.21 5.59 37.15
N GLU A 309 -31.37 5.83 37.74
CA GLU A 309 -31.61 5.81 39.19
C GLU A 309 -31.34 4.41 39.74
N ILE A 310 -30.33 4.27 40.60
CA ILE A 310 -30.14 3.07 41.40
C ILE A 310 -31.11 3.12 42.58
N GLN A 311 -32.24 2.43 42.47
CA GLN A 311 -33.06 2.01 43.61
C GLN A 311 -32.42 0.76 44.25
N ASN A 312 -31.90 0.91 45.46
CA ASN A 312 -31.46 -0.21 46.29
C ASN A 312 -32.57 -0.56 47.30
N ASP A 313 -33.12 -1.77 47.18
CA ASP A 313 -34.02 -2.37 48.16
C ASP A 313 -33.36 -3.61 48.78
N TYR A 314 -32.98 -3.53 50.05
CA TYR A 314 -32.70 -4.70 50.89
C TYR A 314 -32.99 -4.40 52.37
N ASN A 315 -34.00 -5.09 52.92
CA ASN A 315 -34.30 -5.18 54.34
C ASN A 315 -33.57 -6.39 54.99
N THR A 316 -32.61 -6.08 55.87
CA THR A 316 -32.24 -6.56 57.25
C THR A 316 -32.74 -7.93 57.82
N PRO A 317 -32.21 -8.51 58.94
CA PRO A 317 -31.38 -7.88 60.00
C PRO A 317 -30.26 -8.71 60.73
N ASP A 318 -29.48 -7.94 61.51
CA ASP A 318 -28.87 -8.20 62.84
C ASP A 318 -27.55 -8.99 63.00
N ARG A 319 -26.45 -8.29 63.38
CA ARG A 319 -25.86 -8.32 64.74
C ARG A 319 -24.54 -7.53 64.92
N THR A 320 -24.56 -6.67 65.95
CA THR A 320 -23.48 -6.29 66.90
C THR A 320 -22.21 -5.54 66.45
N THR A 321 -22.24 -4.22 66.68
CA THR A 321 -21.29 -3.31 67.39
C THR A 321 -19.79 -3.63 67.46
N VAL A 322 -18.94 -2.67 67.01
CA VAL A 322 -17.72 -2.07 67.66
C VAL A 322 -17.21 -0.89 66.76
N PRO A 323 -16.58 0.18 67.31
CA PRO A 323 -16.75 1.57 66.83
C PRO A 323 -15.67 2.17 65.90
N LEU A 324 -16.04 3.30 65.29
CA LEU A 324 -15.28 4.19 64.40
C LEU A 324 -14.23 5.06 65.13
N THR A 325 -13.13 5.39 64.44
CA THR A 325 -12.43 6.69 64.54
C THR A 325 -11.58 6.96 63.26
N PRO A 326 -11.35 8.23 62.86
CA PRO A 326 -11.23 8.61 61.44
C PRO A 326 -9.93 9.38 61.04
N ILE A 327 -9.83 9.69 59.73
CA ILE A 327 -9.10 10.80 59.05
C ILE A 327 -7.75 10.48 58.33
N ASN A 328 -7.84 10.44 56.97
CA ASN A 328 -7.10 11.10 55.85
C ASN A 328 -5.79 11.92 56.10
N PRO A 329 -5.05 12.43 55.07
CA PRO A 329 -4.97 12.16 53.61
C PRO A 329 -3.51 12.02 53.05
N GLU A 330 -3.34 11.60 51.78
CA GLU A 330 -2.76 12.47 50.71
C GLU A 330 -2.32 11.73 49.41
N LYS A 331 -2.77 12.33 48.31
CA LYS A 331 -2.09 12.56 47.00
C LYS A 331 -1.89 11.43 45.99
N THR A 332 -2.93 11.29 45.16
CA THR A 332 -2.94 11.50 43.69
C THR A 332 -1.61 11.78 42.98
N SER A 333 -1.37 11.05 41.87
CA SER A 333 -1.10 11.66 40.56
C SER A 333 -1.21 10.64 39.42
N ASP A 334 -2.22 10.79 38.58
CA ASP A 334 -2.24 10.31 37.19
C ASP A 334 -1.07 10.89 36.38
N PRO A 335 -0.70 10.22 35.27
CA PRO A 335 -0.45 10.97 34.06
C PRO A 335 -1.21 10.37 32.86
N VAL A 336 -2.47 10.77 32.71
CA VAL A 336 -3.08 10.99 31.40
C VAL A 336 -2.61 12.37 30.92
N LYS A 337 -1.62 12.41 30.03
CA LYS A 337 -1.40 13.50 29.05
C LYS A 337 -0.21 13.17 28.15
N LYS A 338 -0.51 12.70 26.94
CA LYS A 338 0.26 12.95 25.71
C LYS A 338 -0.45 12.33 24.50
N THR A 339 -1.62 12.87 24.14
CA THR A 339 -2.28 12.59 22.87
C THR A 339 -3.00 13.83 22.38
N GLU A 340 -2.25 14.85 22.00
CA GLU A 340 -2.74 15.98 21.22
C GLU A 340 -1.63 16.40 20.27
N ASP A 341 -1.66 15.81 19.08
CA ASP A 341 -1.15 16.32 17.80
C ASP A 341 -1.30 15.25 16.71
N LYS A 342 -2.55 14.80 16.48
CA LYS A 342 -2.92 14.04 15.27
C LYS A 342 -4.16 14.68 14.65
N VAL A 343 -4.03 15.95 14.25
CA VAL A 343 -5.02 16.63 13.42
C VAL A 343 -4.83 16.18 11.97
N ASN A 344 -5.86 15.50 11.45
CA ASN A 344 -6.27 15.38 10.05
C ASN A 344 -5.35 16.00 8.99
N LYS A 345 -4.52 15.18 8.33
CA LYS A 345 -4.09 15.47 6.95
C LYS A 345 -5.15 14.96 5.99
N VAL A 346 -6.17 15.78 5.78
CA VAL A 346 -7.02 15.67 4.60
C VAL A 346 -6.12 15.96 3.39
N ILE A 347 -5.77 14.93 2.61
CA ILE A 347 -4.94 15.12 1.42
C ILE A 347 -5.87 15.48 0.25
N ASP A 348 -5.81 16.76 -0.16
CA ASP A 348 -6.41 17.20 -1.41
C ASP A 348 -5.71 16.51 -2.60
N ILE A 349 -6.47 15.92 -3.51
CA ILE A 349 -5.94 15.31 -4.73
C ILE A 349 -5.24 16.35 -5.63
N ASN A 350 -5.54 17.65 -5.46
CA ASN A 350 -4.81 18.76 -6.08
C ASN A 350 -3.42 19.01 -5.45
N LEU A 351 -3.16 18.54 -4.23
CA LEU A 351 -1.81 18.53 -3.63
C LEU A 351 -0.95 17.40 -4.19
N PHE A 352 -1.55 16.28 -4.61
CA PHE A 352 -0.84 15.20 -5.33
C PHE A 352 -0.30 15.65 -6.70
N ARG A 353 -0.96 16.62 -7.35
CA ARG A 353 -0.47 17.23 -8.60
C ARG A 353 0.88 17.96 -8.46
N ARG A 354 1.42 18.15 -7.25
CA ARG A 354 2.67 18.89 -7.04
C ARG A 354 3.65 18.16 -6.12
N ARG A 355 4.36 17.20 -6.71
CA ARG A 355 5.80 17.04 -6.46
C ARG A 355 6.72 17.53 -7.58
N TYR A 356 6.17 17.89 -8.75
CA TYR A 356 6.89 18.63 -9.79
C TYR A 356 5.95 19.51 -10.61
N LYS A 357 5.64 20.71 -10.09
CA LYS A 357 5.29 21.89 -10.90
C LYS A 357 5.58 23.13 -10.08
N ASN A 358 6.85 23.52 -10.07
CA ASN A 358 7.28 24.90 -9.86
C ASN A 358 8.49 25.16 -10.78
N LYS A 359 8.20 25.34 -12.07
CA LYS A 359 8.91 26.33 -12.88
C LYS A 359 7.82 27.22 -13.47
N LYS A 360 7.66 28.40 -12.87
CA LYS A 360 7.19 29.54 -13.62
C LYS A 360 8.23 29.78 -14.72
N ILE A 361 7.74 29.82 -15.95
CA ILE A 361 8.43 30.46 -17.05
C ILE A 361 8.52 31.94 -16.67
N ILE A 362 9.73 32.46 -16.51
CA ILE A 362 10.10 33.85 -16.80
C ILE A 362 11.36 33.75 -17.64
#